data_AF-A0A6I6NF40-F1
#
_entry.id   AF-A0A6I6NF40-F1
#
_cell.length_a   1.000
_cell.length_b   1.000
_cell.length_c   1.000
_cell.angle_alpha   90.00
_cell.angle_beta   90.00
_cell.angle_gamma   90.00
#
_symmetry.space_group_name_H-M   'P 1'
#
loop_
_entity.id
_entity.type
_entity.pdbx_description
1 polymer ?
#
loop_
_entity_poly.entity_id
_entity_poly.type
_entity_poly.pdbx_seq_one_letter_code
_entity_poly.pdbx_strand_id
1 'polypeptide(L)'
;MRKKMVAMALAGGALVALAGNAQGASAASQAPQTRYTQIWHGTHSAAGYWSTGDFVPHRSRWLATNFGCYGHDGAKIKAEIVRTRDRHVMNHSGYMYCNNGEQHRLDATVSTGTSYYMRLYVNGKKHSMYAKTYEVFR
;
A
#
# COMPACT_ATOMS: atom_id res chain seq x y z
N MET A 1 -77.38 -33.52 13.21
CA MET A 1 -76.29 -32.88 12.43
C MET A 1 -74.99 -33.67 12.61
N ARG A 2 -74.14 -33.73 11.58
CA ARG A 2 -72.84 -34.44 11.41
C ARG A 2 -72.96 -35.89 10.90
N LYS A 3 -73.08 -36.11 9.58
CA LYS A 3 -72.06 -36.22 8.50
C LYS A 3 -71.05 -37.38 8.69
N LYS A 4 -71.29 -38.46 7.93
CA LYS A 4 -70.29 -39.44 7.45
C LYS A 4 -69.26 -38.73 6.57
N MET A 5 -67.98 -39.13 6.62
CA MET A 5 -67.10 -39.27 5.44
C MET A 5 -65.94 -40.23 5.76
N VAL A 6 -65.78 -41.22 4.88
CA VAL A 6 -64.58 -42.06 4.70
C VAL A 6 -63.63 -41.30 3.79
N ALA A 7 -62.33 -41.29 4.08
CA ALA A 7 -61.30 -41.08 3.06
C ALA A 7 -59.95 -41.66 3.51
N MET A 8 -59.36 -42.39 2.58
CA MET A 8 -58.10 -43.13 2.59
C MET A 8 -57.11 -42.34 1.74
N ALA A 9 -55.85 -42.16 2.16
CA ALA A 9 -54.72 -41.97 1.24
C ALA A 9 -53.37 -42.03 1.98
N LEU A 10 -52.47 -42.84 1.40
CA LEU A 10 -51.05 -42.98 1.69
C LEU A 10 -50.27 -41.72 1.25
N ALA A 11 -49.16 -41.44 1.95
CA ALA A 11 -47.91 -40.99 1.31
C ALA A 11 -46.74 -41.15 2.29
N GLY A 12 -45.76 -41.97 1.92
CA GLY A 12 -44.54 -42.22 2.67
C GLY A 12 -43.64 -40.98 2.72
N GLY A 13 -43.18 -40.65 3.92
CA GLY A 13 -42.13 -39.66 4.14
C GLY A 13 -40.75 -40.30 3.97
N ALA A 14 -40.04 -39.95 2.90
CA ALA A 14 -38.62 -40.20 2.79
C ALA A 14 -37.86 -39.10 3.56
N LEU A 15 -37.29 -39.46 4.71
CA LEU A 15 -36.31 -38.65 5.44
C LEU A 15 -35.01 -38.64 4.64
N VAL A 16 -34.79 -37.59 3.85
CA VAL A 16 -33.46 -37.31 3.28
C VAL A 16 -32.65 -36.64 4.38
N ALA A 17 -31.72 -37.39 4.97
CA ALA A 17 -30.70 -36.88 5.86
C ALA A 17 -29.84 -35.86 5.11
N LEU A 18 -29.90 -34.58 5.50
CA LEU A 18 -28.94 -33.57 5.05
C LEU A 18 -27.59 -33.90 5.71
N ALA A 19 -26.70 -34.53 4.95
CA ALA A 19 -25.29 -34.61 5.28
C ALA A 19 -24.74 -33.17 5.35
N GLY A 20 -24.29 -32.77 6.53
CA GLY A 20 -23.62 -31.51 6.76
C GLY A 20 -22.32 -31.46 5.95
N ASN A 21 -22.29 -30.63 4.92
CA ASN A 21 -21.04 -30.14 4.41
C ASN A 21 -20.59 -29.02 5.35
N ALA A 22 -19.68 -29.34 6.27
CA ALA A 22 -18.82 -28.32 6.83
C ALA A 22 -17.86 -27.91 5.70
N GLN A 23 -18.25 -26.94 4.88
CA GLN A 23 -17.28 -26.26 4.01
C GLN A 23 -16.27 -25.58 4.94
N GLY A 24 -15.12 -26.21 5.12
CA GLY A 24 -13.95 -25.55 5.67
C GLY A 24 -13.72 -24.30 4.85
N ALA A 25 -13.93 -23.14 5.49
CA ALA A 25 -13.52 -21.86 4.95
C ALA A 25 -12.01 -21.95 4.75
N SER A 26 -11.61 -22.28 3.52
CA SER A 26 -10.24 -22.13 3.09
C SER A 26 -9.97 -20.65 3.17
N ALA A 27 -9.26 -20.21 4.23
CA ALA A 27 -8.71 -18.88 4.27
C ALA A 27 -7.87 -18.75 3.00
N ALA A 28 -8.41 -18.07 1.99
CA ALA A 28 -7.70 -17.76 0.78
C ALA A 28 -6.42 -17.06 1.25
N SER A 29 -5.27 -17.70 1.05
CA SER A 29 -3.99 -17.04 1.25
C SER A 29 -4.04 -15.81 0.36
N GLN A 30 -4.18 -14.64 0.99
CA GLN A 30 -4.33 -13.38 0.30
C GLN A 30 -3.00 -13.14 -0.41
N ALA A 31 -2.96 -13.45 -1.71
CA ALA A 31 -1.78 -13.21 -2.52
C ALA A 31 -1.36 -11.76 -2.33
N PRO A 32 -0.08 -11.48 -2.01
CA PRO A 32 0.35 -10.12 -1.69
C PRO A 32 -0.05 -9.21 -2.84
N GLN A 33 -0.95 -8.26 -2.56
CA GLN A 33 -1.36 -7.26 -3.54
C GLN A 33 -0.18 -6.34 -3.76
N THR A 34 0.46 -6.43 -4.92
CA THR A 34 1.67 -5.68 -5.19
C THR A 34 1.32 -4.29 -5.71
N ARG A 35 1.10 -3.34 -4.78
CA ARG A 35 0.72 -1.95 -5.08
C ARG A 35 1.65 -0.94 -4.43
N TYR A 36 1.69 0.28 -4.96
CA TYR A 36 2.33 1.39 -4.26
C TYR A 36 1.47 1.82 -3.07
N THR A 37 2.04 1.82 -1.87
CA THR A 37 1.42 2.34 -0.66
C THR A 37 2.06 3.67 -0.26
N GLN A 38 1.23 4.60 0.22
CA GLN A 38 1.72 5.87 0.73
C GLN A 38 2.34 5.66 2.11
N ILE A 39 3.61 6.03 2.24
CA ILE A 39 4.37 5.93 3.49
C ILE A 39 4.50 7.27 4.20
N TRP A 40 4.22 8.36 3.50
CA TRP A 40 4.37 9.69 4.06
C TRP A 40 3.64 10.73 3.22
N HIS A 41 3.13 11.77 3.88
CA HIS A 41 2.61 12.97 3.25
C HIS A 41 2.72 14.16 4.21
N GLY A 42 2.79 15.37 3.66
CA GLY A 42 2.83 16.58 4.47
C GLY A 42 2.93 17.87 3.65
N THR A 43 2.66 19.02 4.27
CA THR A 43 2.78 20.34 3.64
C THR A 43 3.88 21.14 4.30
N HIS A 44 4.93 21.47 3.53
CA HIS A 44 6.13 22.04 4.09
C HIS A 44 6.70 23.19 3.25
N SER A 45 7.41 24.09 3.94
CA SER A 45 8.25 25.11 3.30
C SER A 45 9.65 24.56 3.02
N ALA A 46 10.41 25.28 2.18
CA ALA A 46 11.83 25.02 1.98
C ALA A 46 12.59 25.03 3.33
N ALA A 47 13.04 23.86 3.77
CA ALA A 47 13.84 23.66 4.96
C ALA A 47 14.66 22.39 4.75
N GLY A 48 15.98 22.53 4.55
CA GLY A 48 16.94 21.43 4.39
C GLY A 48 16.36 20.24 3.63
N TYR A 49 15.87 19.26 4.37
CA TYR A 49 14.99 18.20 3.89
C TYR A 49 13.92 17.84 4.94
N TRP A 50 12.89 17.14 4.48
CA TRP A 50 11.91 16.41 5.29
C TRP A 50 12.12 14.92 5.11
N SER A 51 11.87 14.10 6.12
CA SER A 51 12.08 12.66 6.02
C SER A 51 10.82 11.85 6.27
N THR A 52 10.71 10.73 5.57
CA THR A 52 9.73 9.70 5.93
C THR A 52 10.13 9.02 7.23
N GLY A 53 9.22 8.21 7.77
CA GLY A 53 9.62 7.17 8.71
C GLY A 53 10.54 6.16 8.04
N ASP A 54 11.25 5.40 8.85
CA ASP A 54 12.04 4.26 8.44
C ASP A 54 11.15 3.13 7.92
N PHE A 55 11.65 2.41 6.92
CA PHE A 55 10.96 1.29 6.31
C PHE A 55 11.95 0.23 5.80
N VAL A 56 11.54 -1.04 5.86
CA VAL A 56 12.39 -2.19 5.54
C VAL A 56 11.82 -2.91 4.31
N PRO A 57 12.52 -2.92 3.16
CA PRO A 57 12.11 -3.70 2.01
C PRO A 57 12.19 -5.19 2.33
N HIS A 58 11.07 -5.89 2.15
CA HIS A 58 10.96 -7.29 2.49
C HIS A 58 11.26 -8.20 1.29
N ARG A 59 12.20 -9.14 1.50
CA ARG A 59 12.63 -10.18 0.54
C ARG A 59 13.07 -9.72 -0.85
N SER A 60 13.23 -8.42 -1.08
CA SER A 60 13.67 -7.84 -2.36
C SER A 60 14.99 -7.08 -2.21
N ARG A 61 15.89 -7.25 -3.18
CA ARG A 61 17.08 -6.39 -3.35
C ARG A 61 16.78 -5.11 -4.12
N TRP A 62 15.53 -4.92 -4.50
CA TRP A 62 15.04 -3.76 -5.21
C TRP A 62 14.01 -3.02 -4.37
N LEU A 63 14.24 -1.74 -4.14
CA LEU A 63 13.31 -0.83 -3.50
C LEU A 63 12.77 0.11 -4.56
N ALA A 64 11.48 0.01 -4.85
CA ALA A 64 10.80 0.92 -5.77
C ALA A 64 9.99 1.96 -5.01
N THR A 65 10.29 3.24 -5.21
CA THR A 65 9.59 4.34 -4.53
C THR A 65 9.05 5.34 -5.54
N ASN A 66 7.95 5.98 -5.19
CA ASN A 66 7.43 7.13 -5.90
C ASN A 66 7.34 8.31 -4.95
N PHE A 67 7.54 9.51 -5.45
CA PHE A 67 7.35 10.75 -4.71
C PHE A 67 6.71 11.79 -5.61
N GLY A 68 6.10 12.80 -5.02
CA GLY A 68 5.50 13.88 -5.78
C GLY A 68 5.04 15.01 -4.90
N CYS A 69 4.54 16.06 -5.52
CA CYS A 69 4.09 17.25 -4.81
C CYS A 69 2.93 17.97 -5.50
N TYR A 70 2.10 18.60 -4.68
CA TYR A 70 1.05 19.54 -5.08
C TYR A 70 1.51 20.94 -4.66
N GLY A 71 1.91 21.74 -5.64
CA GLY A 71 2.46 23.08 -5.42
C GLY A 71 1.93 24.11 -6.40
N HIS A 72 2.42 25.33 -6.25
CA HIS A 72 2.17 26.48 -7.12
C HIS A 72 3.24 26.53 -8.22
N ASP A 73 3.08 27.46 -9.16
CA ASP A 73 4.02 27.66 -10.25
C ASP A 73 5.46 27.88 -9.75
N GLY A 74 6.37 27.06 -10.27
CA GLY A 74 7.78 27.08 -9.90
C GLY A 74 8.15 26.26 -8.65
N ALA A 75 7.18 25.69 -7.93
CA ALA A 75 7.47 24.75 -6.85
C ALA A 75 8.16 23.49 -7.40
N LYS A 76 9.20 23.02 -6.70
CA LYS A 76 9.95 21.82 -7.09
C LYS A 76 10.22 20.90 -5.90
N ILE A 77 10.35 19.62 -6.20
CA ILE A 77 10.72 18.57 -5.25
C ILE A 77 11.91 17.77 -5.78
N LYS A 78 12.81 17.33 -4.90
CA LYS A 78 13.74 16.23 -5.16
C LYS A 78 13.69 15.22 -4.01
N ALA A 79 14.16 14.01 -4.26
CA ALA A 79 14.16 12.94 -3.28
C ALA A 79 15.50 12.21 -3.22
N GLU A 80 15.82 11.66 -2.06
CA GLU A 80 16.93 10.73 -1.84
C GLU A 80 16.42 9.50 -1.10
N ILE A 81 16.90 8.31 -1.46
CA ILE A 81 16.74 7.09 -0.67
C ILE A 81 17.99 6.93 0.18
N VAL A 82 17.83 6.81 1.50
CA VAL A 82 18.96 6.80 2.43
C VAL A 82 18.89 5.56 3.31
N ARG A 83 20.01 4.85 3.44
CA ARG A 83 20.15 3.74 4.39
C ARG A 83 20.28 4.27 5.80
N THR A 84 19.44 3.80 6.72
CA THR A 84 19.37 4.37 8.08
C THR A 84 20.68 4.23 8.84
N ARG A 85 21.27 3.02 8.84
CA ARG A 85 22.39 2.66 9.73
C ARG A 85 23.61 3.59 9.62
N ASP A 86 23.92 4.06 8.41
CA ASP A 86 25.14 4.81 8.09
C ASP A 86 24.86 6.08 7.29
N ARG A 87 23.57 6.41 7.08
CA ARG A 87 23.11 7.58 6.31
C ARG A 87 23.64 7.62 4.87
N HIS A 88 24.01 6.47 4.32
CA HIS A 88 24.48 6.37 2.95
C HIS A 88 23.32 6.59 1.97
N VAL A 89 23.49 7.53 1.04
CA VAL A 89 22.51 7.80 -0.02
C VAL A 89 22.61 6.67 -1.06
N MET A 90 21.55 5.89 -1.16
CA MET A 90 21.45 4.75 -2.08
C MET A 90 21.12 5.20 -3.51
N ASN A 91 20.26 6.20 -3.63
CA ASN A 91 19.96 6.87 -4.89
C ASN A 91 19.37 8.27 -4.62
N HIS A 92 19.41 9.16 -5.62
CA HIS A 92 18.85 10.50 -5.55
C HIS A 92 18.27 10.94 -6.89
N SER A 93 17.35 11.90 -6.86
CA SER A 93 16.82 12.57 -8.04
C SER A 93 17.28 14.02 -8.14
N GLY A 94 17.15 14.60 -9.34
CA GLY A 94 17.17 16.06 -9.52
C GLY A 94 15.87 16.71 -9.07
N TYR A 95 15.84 18.04 -9.04
CA TYR A 95 14.59 18.79 -8.78
C TYR A 95 13.63 18.65 -9.96
N MET A 96 12.40 18.23 -9.67
CA MET A 96 11.29 18.14 -10.60
C MET A 96 10.15 19.08 -10.19
N TYR A 97 9.41 19.60 -11.17
CA TYR A 97 8.34 20.55 -10.92
C TYR A 97 7.12 19.87 -10.28
N CYS A 98 6.45 20.58 -9.39
CA CYS A 98 5.22 20.14 -8.76
C CYS A 98 4.03 20.33 -9.71
N ASN A 99 3.84 19.41 -10.65
CA ASN A 99 2.76 19.45 -11.62
C ASN A 99 1.48 18.80 -11.08
N ASN A 100 0.83 19.46 -10.12
CA ASN A 100 -0.45 19.03 -9.53
C ASN A 100 -0.48 17.57 -9.04
N GLY A 101 0.58 17.14 -8.34
CA GLY A 101 0.66 15.80 -7.78
C GLY A 101 1.23 14.74 -8.71
N GLU A 102 1.87 15.12 -9.82
CA GLU A 102 2.63 14.21 -10.67
C GLU A 102 3.54 13.30 -9.83
N GLN A 103 3.56 12.01 -10.20
CA GLN A 103 4.35 10.97 -9.54
C GLN A 103 5.68 10.80 -10.27
N HIS A 104 6.77 10.88 -9.51
CA HIS A 104 8.09 10.58 -10.00
C HIS A 104 8.65 9.33 -9.32
N ARG A 105 9.27 8.47 -10.12
CA ARG A 105 9.84 7.21 -9.65
C ARG A 105 11.29 7.41 -9.22
N LEU A 106 11.67 6.81 -8.10
CA LEU A 106 13.05 6.70 -7.64
C LEU A 106 13.25 5.30 -7.06
N ASP A 107 14.10 4.51 -7.70
CA ASP A 107 14.35 3.15 -7.28
C ASP A 107 15.80 2.97 -6.84
N ALA A 108 16.07 2.02 -5.95
CA ALA A 108 17.41 1.71 -5.51
C ALA A 108 17.64 0.21 -5.38
N THR A 109 18.87 -0.22 -5.65
CA THR A 109 19.33 -1.53 -5.21
C THR A 109 19.72 -1.47 -3.74
N VAL A 110 19.19 -2.39 -2.95
CA VAL A 110 19.23 -2.37 -1.49
C VAL A 110 19.59 -3.74 -0.91
N SER A 111 20.10 -3.73 0.31
CA SER A 111 20.24 -4.94 1.13
C SER A 111 18.91 -5.30 1.80
N THR A 112 18.52 -6.57 1.73
CA THR A 112 17.34 -7.12 2.41
C THR A 112 17.48 -7.01 3.93
N GLY A 113 16.37 -6.76 4.63
CA GLY A 113 16.37 -6.67 6.10
C GLY A 113 17.08 -5.45 6.67
N THR A 114 17.47 -4.50 5.82
CA THR A 114 18.08 -3.23 6.22
C THR A 114 17.00 -2.14 6.20
N SER A 115 17.06 -1.18 7.14
CA SER A 115 16.15 -0.04 7.17
C SER A 115 16.62 1.10 6.26
N TYR A 116 15.66 1.76 5.62
CA TYR A 116 15.85 2.91 4.76
C TYR A 116 14.76 3.96 5.03
N TYR A 117 15.03 5.21 4.68
CA TYR A 117 14.04 6.28 4.65
C TYR A 117 14.25 7.14 3.42
N MET A 118 13.24 7.94 3.04
CA MET A 118 13.40 8.94 2.00
C MET A 118 13.61 10.32 2.61
N ARG A 119 14.51 11.11 2.00
CA ARG A 119 14.58 12.56 2.21
C ARG A 119 13.90 13.25 1.05
N LEU A 120 13.09 14.26 1.35
CA LEU A 120 12.34 15.07 0.41
C LEU A 120 12.75 16.52 0.58
N TYR A 121 13.20 17.14 -0.49
CA TYR A 121 13.67 18.52 -0.48
C TYR A 121 12.70 19.35 -1.29
N VAL A 122 12.35 20.51 -0.76
CA VAL A 122 11.40 21.42 -1.37
C VAL A 122 12.05 22.73 -1.72
N ASN A 123 11.70 23.23 -2.91
CA ASN A 123 12.07 24.54 -3.40
C ASN A 123 10.80 25.28 -3.84
N GLY A 124 10.75 26.58 -3.59
CA GLY A 124 9.57 27.43 -3.74
C GLY A 124 8.82 27.64 -2.43
N LYS A 125 7.62 28.24 -2.52
CA LYS A 125 6.76 28.46 -1.35
C LYS A 125 6.28 27.12 -0.77
N LYS A 126 5.64 27.20 0.40
CA LYS A 126 5.04 26.05 1.08
C LYS A 126 4.12 25.26 0.14
N HIS A 127 4.33 23.95 0.05
CA HIS A 127 3.52 23.07 -0.79
C HIS A 127 3.46 21.64 -0.23
N SER A 128 2.49 20.86 -0.71
CA SER A 128 2.25 19.50 -0.22
C SER A 128 3.11 18.50 -0.97
N MET A 129 3.54 17.47 -0.28
CA MET A 129 4.38 16.40 -0.80
C MET A 129 3.87 15.05 -0.32
N TYR A 130 4.23 13.99 -1.04
CA TYR A 130 4.02 12.63 -0.60
C TYR A 130 5.17 11.72 -1.04
N ALA A 131 5.31 10.60 -0.34
CA ALA A 131 6.14 9.49 -0.73
C ALA A 131 5.35 8.18 -0.64
N LYS A 132 5.62 7.31 -1.60
CA LYS A 132 5.03 5.99 -1.76
C LYS A 132 6.14 4.99 -2.04
N THR A 133 5.85 3.74 -1.80
CA THR A 133 6.75 2.64 -2.08
C THR A 133 5.96 1.42 -2.49
N TYR A 134 6.58 0.57 -3.28
CA TYR A 134 5.97 -0.68 -3.66
C TYR A 134 5.95 -1.62 -2.45
N GLU A 135 4.77 -2.14 -2.11
CA GLU A 135 4.54 -2.93 -0.90
C GLU A 135 5.46 -4.15 -0.87
N VAL A 136 6.41 -4.12 0.07
CA VAL A 136 6.72 -5.25 0.94
C VAL A 136 7.16 -4.69 2.31
N PHE A 137 6.20 -4.41 3.20
CA PHE A 137 6.46 -4.02 4.59
C PHE A 137 5.95 -5.07 5.58
N ARG A 138 6.62 -5.16 6.73
CA ARG A 138 6.18 -5.86 7.93
C ARG A 138 6.04 -4.87 9.06
#